data_AF-A0A1I8H3Y1-F1
#
_entry.id   AF-A0A1I8H3Y1-F1
#
_cell.length_a   1.000
_cell.length_b   1.000
_cell.length_c   1.000
_cell.angle_alpha   90.00
_cell.angle_beta   90.00
_cell.angle_gamma   90.00
#
_symmetry.space_group_name_H-M   'P 1'
#
loop_
_entity.id
_entity.type
_entity.pdbx_description
1 polymer ?
#
loop_
_entity_poly.entity_id
_entity_poly.type
_entity_poly.pdbx_seq_one_letter_code
_entity_poly.pdbx_strand_id
1 'polypeptide(L)'
;MDLLKQEILQRKRKLEELKVLEGGKKYFRRADLAKKEEAAYIAKHSGSGSAAGCSASSVNGAAGGGTSGEQQKADSSGSSVNQISLREVRRRLRERNQPIRLFGETDELVRARLKLLESEDTEDKGLRNDLQAAMEKADANYIRELMDKEHGSLDVQTKDAILDDEEKRELAAKLADPKLHEFEQMDGVLRCFKHILCTWGSRLNSRSAEEKQSNSVVTGSG
;
A
#
# COMPACT_ATOMS: atom_id res chain seq x y z
N MET A 1 -9.52 17.20 -25.26
CA MET A 1 -9.90 15.99 -26.02
C MET A 1 -8.76 14.99 -26.13
N ASP A 2 -7.55 15.44 -26.42
CA ASP A 2 -6.53 14.57 -27.05
C ASP A 2 -5.77 13.67 -26.08
N LEU A 3 -5.71 14.03 -24.79
CA LEU A 3 -5.26 13.13 -23.71
C LEU A 3 -6.07 11.82 -23.67
N LEU A 4 -7.39 11.91 -23.81
CA LEU A 4 -8.27 10.72 -23.84
C LEU A 4 -8.03 9.88 -25.10
N LYS A 5 -7.77 10.52 -26.25
CA LYS A 5 -7.39 9.81 -27.48
C LYS A 5 -6.06 9.07 -27.30
N GLN A 6 -5.06 9.72 -26.70
CA GLN A 6 -3.76 9.13 -26.37
C GLN A 6 -3.90 7.94 -25.43
N GLU A 7 -4.70 8.05 -24.37
CA GLU A 7 -4.91 6.94 -23.42
C GLU A 7 -5.64 5.76 -24.08
N ILE A 8 -6.67 6.01 -24.89
CA ILE A 8 -7.36 4.96 -25.67
C ILE A 8 -6.37 4.27 -26.63
N LEU A 9 -5.46 5.01 -27.26
CA LEU A 9 -4.41 4.44 -28.12
C LEU A 9 -3.39 3.61 -27.31
N GLN A 10 -2.99 4.05 -26.11
CA GLN A 10 -2.12 3.25 -25.24
C GLN A 10 -2.82 1.95 -24.79
N ARG A 11 -4.09 2.02 -24.38
CA ARG A 11 -4.89 0.85 -23.99
C ARG A 11 -5.07 -0.13 -25.16
N LYS A 12 -5.26 0.36 -26.39
CA LYS A 12 -5.28 -0.49 -27.61
C LYS A 12 -3.94 -1.17 -27.87
N ARG A 13 -2.83 -0.41 -27.86
CA ARG A 13 -1.47 -0.96 -28.05
C ARG A 13 -1.15 -2.08 -27.07
N LYS A 14 -1.53 -1.94 -25.79
CA LYS A 14 -1.36 -3.02 -24.78
C LYS A 14 -2.14 -4.29 -25.14
N LEU A 15 -3.38 -4.15 -25.64
CA LEU A 15 -4.21 -5.29 -26.08
C LEU A 15 -3.68 -5.95 -27.36
N GLU A 16 -3.02 -5.18 -28.23
CA GLU A 16 -2.32 -5.65 -29.44
C GLU A 16 -1.01 -6.37 -29.09
N GLU A 17 -0.19 -5.80 -28.19
CA GLU A 17 1.06 -6.39 -27.66
C GLU A 17 0.80 -7.73 -26.96
N LEU A 18 -0.21 -7.77 -26.08
CA LEU A 18 -0.66 -8.98 -25.40
C LEU A 18 -1.50 -9.90 -26.31
N LYS A 19 -1.76 -9.53 -27.57
CA LYS A 19 -2.55 -10.29 -28.55
C LYS A 19 -3.90 -10.79 -28.01
N VAL A 20 -4.62 -9.98 -27.23
CA VAL A 20 -5.87 -10.41 -26.58
C VAL A 20 -7.02 -10.55 -27.59
N LEU A 21 -7.00 -9.79 -28.69
CA LEU A 21 -8.04 -9.76 -29.72
C LEU A 21 -7.73 -10.67 -30.93
N GLU A 22 -7.27 -11.90 -30.68
CA GLU A 22 -7.05 -12.90 -31.72
C GLU A 22 -8.37 -13.24 -32.46
N GLY A 23 -8.35 -13.15 -33.80
CA GLY A 23 -9.50 -13.42 -34.66
C GLY A 23 -10.50 -12.26 -34.86
N GLY A 24 -10.07 -11.00 -34.70
CA GLY A 24 -10.87 -9.83 -35.10
C GLY A 24 -12.09 -9.52 -34.22
N LYS A 25 -12.18 -10.15 -33.04
CA LYS A 25 -13.30 -10.02 -32.10
C LYS A 25 -13.23 -8.67 -31.39
N LYS A 26 -14.36 -7.94 -31.36
CA LYS A 26 -14.46 -6.63 -30.66
C LYS A 26 -14.48 -6.75 -29.13
N TYR A 27 -14.72 -7.95 -28.60
CA TYR A 27 -14.86 -8.24 -27.18
C TYR A 27 -13.99 -9.44 -26.78
N PHE A 28 -13.49 -9.43 -25.55
CA PHE A 28 -12.67 -10.49 -24.94
C PHE A 28 -13.08 -10.65 -23.47
N ARG A 29 -12.80 -11.83 -22.86
CA ARG A 29 -13.09 -12.05 -21.44
C ARG A 29 -11.97 -11.47 -20.58
N ARG A 30 -12.31 -10.77 -19.49
CA ARG A 30 -11.31 -10.21 -18.55
C ARG A 30 -10.34 -11.26 -17.98
N ALA A 31 -10.80 -12.51 -17.85
CA ALA A 31 -9.97 -13.65 -17.45
C ALA A 31 -8.89 -14.03 -18.47
N ASP A 32 -9.12 -13.81 -19.76
CA ASP A 32 -8.16 -14.16 -20.82
C ASP A 32 -7.07 -13.08 -20.94
N LEU A 33 -7.43 -11.82 -20.70
CA LEU A 33 -6.50 -10.71 -20.51
C LEU A 33 -5.59 -10.96 -19.30
N ALA A 34 -6.16 -11.26 -18.13
CA ALA A 34 -5.40 -11.48 -16.90
C ALA A 34 -4.36 -12.61 -17.07
N LYS A 35 -4.72 -13.72 -17.71
CA LYS A 35 -3.78 -14.82 -18.02
C LYS A 35 -2.62 -14.41 -18.93
N LYS A 36 -2.86 -13.55 -19.93
CA LYS A 36 -1.79 -13.07 -20.82
C LYS A 36 -0.90 -12.02 -20.13
N GLU A 37 -1.45 -11.20 -19.23
CA GLU A 37 -0.66 -10.30 -18.36
C GLU A 37 0.19 -11.09 -17.35
N GLU A 38 -0.37 -12.09 -16.70
CA GLU A 38 0.31 -13.01 -15.77
C GLU A 38 1.45 -13.76 -16.46
N ALA A 39 1.21 -14.36 -17.64
CA ALA A 39 2.25 -15.02 -18.42
C ALA A 39 3.37 -14.06 -18.85
N ALA A 40 3.04 -12.81 -19.22
CA ALA A 40 4.02 -11.78 -19.57
C ALA A 40 4.81 -11.27 -18.35
N TYR A 41 4.20 -11.25 -17.16
CA TYR A 41 4.89 -10.95 -15.89
C TYR A 41 5.85 -12.08 -15.52
N ILE A 42 5.38 -13.32 -15.52
CA ILE A 42 6.21 -14.51 -15.25
C ILE A 42 7.41 -14.54 -16.21
N ALA A 43 7.21 -14.37 -17.52
CA ALA A 43 8.29 -14.37 -18.50
C ALA A 43 9.31 -13.22 -18.33
N LYS A 44 8.91 -12.08 -17.73
CA LYS A 44 9.82 -10.95 -17.42
C LYS A 44 10.60 -11.17 -16.14
N HIS A 45 10.01 -11.84 -15.14
CA HIS A 45 10.62 -12.03 -13.82
C HIS A 45 11.32 -13.38 -13.63
N SER A 46 10.99 -14.43 -14.40
CA SER A 46 11.65 -15.73 -14.35
C SER A 46 13.13 -15.71 -14.77
N GLY A 47 13.59 -14.63 -15.38
CA GLY A 47 14.99 -14.40 -15.73
C GLY A 47 15.85 -13.78 -14.64
N SER A 48 15.27 -13.38 -13.49
CA SER A 48 16.00 -12.68 -12.42
C SER A 48 15.47 -13.04 -11.03
N GLY A 49 16.02 -14.11 -10.44
CA GLY A 49 15.80 -14.41 -9.01
C GLY A 49 15.52 -15.87 -8.62
N SER A 50 16.50 -16.77 -8.84
CA SER A 50 16.59 -18.09 -8.19
C SER A 50 15.49 -19.13 -8.48
N ALA A 51 15.79 -20.40 -8.15
CA ALA A 51 14.91 -21.53 -8.40
C ALA A 51 14.06 -21.89 -7.17
N ALA A 52 12.73 -21.81 -7.33
CA ALA A 52 11.75 -22.50 -6.50
C ALA A 52 10.72 -23.14 -7.46
N GLY A 53 10.67 -24.47 -7.51
CA GLY A 53 10.11 -25.18 -8.66
C GLY A 53 8.61 -25.48 -8.58
N CYS A 54 7.90 -25.30 -9.70
CA CYS A 54 6.67 -26.01 -10.02
C CYS A 54 6.64 -26.35 -11.52
N SER A 55 7.12 -27.56 -11.88
CA SER A 55 7.07 -28.05 -13.26
C SER A 55 5.64 -28.37 -13.71
N ALA A 56 5.31 -28.07 -14.97
CA ALA A 56 3.94 -28.12 -15.49
C ALA A 56 3.66 -29.33 -16.42
N SER A 57 2.38 -29.71 -16.48
CA SER A 57 1.72 -30.43 -17.58
C SER A 57 0.22 -30.07 -17.54
N SER A 58 -0.51 -29.61 -18.58
CA SER A 58 -0.31 -29.59 -20.05
C SER A 58 -0.39 -30.98 -20.69
N VAL A 59 -1.33 -31.36 -21.58
CA VAL A 59 -2.50 -30.72 -22.26
C VAL A 59 -3.74 -31.65 -22.16
N ASN A 60 -4.96 -31.46 -22.70
CA ASN A 60 -5.58 -30.52 -23.67
C ASN A 60 -7.06 -30.24 -23.22
N GLY A 61 -8.14 -29.95 -23.96
CA GLY A 61 -8.47 -29.80 -25.40
C GLY A 61 -9.24 -31.00 -26.02
N ALA A 62 -10.36 -30.86 -26.74
CA ALA A 62 -11.20 -29.66 -27.02
C ALA A 62 -12.66 -30.02 -27.45
N ALA A 63 -13.57 -29.05 -27.26
CA ALA A 63 -14.84 -28.78 -27.98
C ALA A 63 -15.81 -29.90 -28.44
N GLY A 64 -17.09 -29.75 -28.04
CA GLY A 64 -18.24 -29.87 -28.96
C GLY A 64 -19.26 -30.97 -28.69
N GLY A 65 -20.54 -30.59 -28.52
CA GLY A 65 -21.67 -31.51 -28.37
C GLY A 65 -22.68 -31.00 -27.33
N GLY A 66 -23.98 -31.21 -27.57
CA GLY A 66 -25.04 -30.78 -26.66
C GLY A 66 -26.29 -31.65 -26.76
N THR A 67 -27.33 -31.24 -26.02
CA THR A 67 -28.69 -31.84 -25.91
C THR A 67 -28.82 -33.12 -25.06
N SER A 68 -29.66 -33.01 -24.02
CA SER A 68 -30.58 -34.02 -23.44
C SER A 68 -30.15 -35.49 -23.30
N GLY A 69 -30.17 -36.01 -22.07
CA GLY A 69 -30.27 -37.46 -21.83
C GLY A 69 -29.86 -37.93 -20.44
N GLU A 70 -30.86 -38.35 -19.66
CA GLU A 70 -30.85 -39.32 -18.56
C GLU A 70 -29.52 -40.04 -18.18
N GLN A 71 -29.12 -39.90 -16.91
CA GLN A 71 -28.45 -40.90 -16.04
C GLN A 71 -27.30 -41.77 -16.61
N GLN A 72 -26.06 -41.53 -16.15
CA GLN A 72 -25.28 -42.55 -15.41
C GLN A 72 -24.01 -42.04 -14.69
N LYS A 73 -23.28 -42.98 -14.06
CA LYS A 73 -22.26 -42.81 -13.01
C LYS A 73 -20.95 -42.09 -13.43
N ALA A 74 -20.35 -41.52 -12.36
CA ALA A 74 -18.92 -41.43 -12.04
C ALA A 74 -18.04 -40.38 -12.73
N ASP A 75 -17.30 -39.63 -11.89
CA ASP A 75 -15.99 -39.06 -12.22
C ASP A 75 -15.16 -38.79 -10.94
N SER A 76 -14.81 -39.86 -10.21
CA SER A 76 -13.97 -39.82 -9.00
C SER A 76 -12.65 -40.58 -9.19
N SER A 77 -11.86 -40.17 -10.19
CA SER A 77 -10.55 -40.77 -10.50
C SER A 77 -9.49 -39.70 -10.79
N GLY A 78 -9.14 -38.90 -9.77
CA GLY A 78 -8.32 -37.69 -9.98
C GLY A 78 -7.39 -37.22 -8.86
N SER A 79 -7.25 -37.92 -7.72
CA SER A 79 -6.11 -37.78 -6.77
C SER A 79 -6.27 -38.73 -5.58
N SER A 80 -5.82 -39.99 -5.73
CA SER A 80 -5.85 -41.00 -4.65
C SER A 80 -4.51 -41.16 -3.92
N VAL A 81 -3.40 -40.68 -4.49
CA VAL A 81 -2.03 -40.99 -4.06
C VAL A 81 -1.63 -40.31 -2.73
N ASN A 82 -2.14 -39.09 -2.46
CA ASN A 82 -1.77 -38.29 -1.27
C ASN A 82 -2.95 -38.08 -0.29
N GLN A 83 -3.93 -38.99 -0.27
CA GLN A 83 -5.08 -38.86 0.64
C GLN A 83 -4.75 -39.28 2.08
N ILE A 84 -4.83 -38.33 3.02
CA ILE A 84 -4.60 -38.58 4.45
C ILE A 84 -5.51 -39.71 4.95
N SER A 85 -4.93 -40.66 5.69
CA SER A 85 -5.66 -41.82 6.21
C SER A 85 -6.78 -41.39 7.15
N LEU A 86 -7.92 -42.09 7.11
CA LEU A 86 -9.07 -41.75 7.96
C LEU A 86 -8.78 -41.90 9.47
N ARG A 87 -7.78 -42.70 9.85
CA ARG A 87 -7.30 -42.75 11.25
C ARG A 87 -6.71 -41.38 11.65
N GLU A 88 -5.87 -40.82 10.79
CA GLU A 88 -5.19 -39.53 11.02
C GLU A 88 -6.15 -38.34 10.93
N VAL A 89 -7.08 -38.36 9.97
CA VAL A 89 -8.15 -37.34 9.87
C VAL A 89 -8.96 -37.27 11.18
N ARG A 90 -9.36 -38.44 11.71
CA ARG A 90 -10.08 -38.52 12.99
C ARG A 90 -9.21 -38.16 14.20
N ARG A 91 -7.87 -38.25 14.11
CA ARG A 91 -6.94 -37.79 15.15
C ARG A 91 -6.93 -36.26 15.19
N ARG A 92 -6.68 -35.61 14.05
CA ARG A 92 -6.60 -34.13 13.95
C ARG A 92 -7.91 -33.41 14.19
N LEU A 93 -9.04 -34.00 13.81
CA LEU A 93 -10.35 -33.47 14.20
C LEU A 93 -10.56 -33.51 15.72
N ARG A 94 -10.14 -34.60 16.40
CA ARG A 94 -10.20 -34.68 17.88
C ARG A 94 -9.24 -33.70 18.56
N GLU A 95 -8.03 -33.52 18.04
CA GLU A 95 -7.06 -32.53 18.56
C GLU A 95 -7.61 -31.09 18.47
N ARG A 96 -8.46 -30.82 17.46
CA ARG A 96 -9.19 -29.55 17.29
C ARG A 96 -10.56 -29.50 17.98
N ASN A 97 -10.92 -30.53 18.76
CA ASN A 97 -12.25 -30.71 19.38
C ASN A 97 -13.44 -30.66 18.40
N GLN A 98 -13.20 -30.98 17.13
CA GLN A 98 -14.20 -30.93 16.04
C GLN A 98 -14.96 -32.25 15.87
N PRO A 99 -16.25 -32.23 15.45
CA PRO A 99 -17.02 -33.43 15.17
C PRO A 99 -16.36 -34.33 14.13
N ILE A 100 -16.19 -35.60 14.49
CA ILE A 100 -15.44 -36.63 13.75
C ILE A 100 -16.05 -36.90 12.37
N ARG A 101 -17.39 -36.83 12.26
CA ARG A 101 -18.20 -36.91 11.06
C ARG A 101 -19.56 -36.26 11.37
N LEU A 102 -20.07 -35.44 10.48
CA LEU A 102 -21.42 -34.85 10.54
C LEU A 102 -22.41 -35.72 9.76
N PHE A 103 -23.70 -35.52 10.01
CA PHE A 103 -24.75 -36.26 9.30
C PHE A 103 -24.70 -35.96 7.78
N GLY A 104 -24.74 -37.01 6.95
CA GLY A 104 -24.65 -36.89 5.49
C GLY A 104 -23.24 -36.70 4.90
N GLU A 105 -22.19 -36.48 5.69
CA GLU A 105 -20.83 -36.37 5.16
C GLU A 105 -20.34 -37.70 4.56
N THR A 106 -19.67 -37.63 3.40
CA THR A 106 -18.83 -38.71 2.86
C THR A 106 -17.41 -38.61 3.41
N ASP A 107 -16.64 -39.69 3.30
CA ASP A 107 -15.25 -39.77 3.79
C ASP A 107 -14.32 -38.76 3.09
N GLU A 108 -14.69 -38.29 1.89
CA GLU A 108 -14.03 -37.21 1.16
C GLU A 108 -14.38 -35.83 1.71
N LEU A 109 -15.66 -35.59 2.05
CA LEU A 109 -16.09 -34.34 2.68
C LEU A 109 -15.47 -34.13 4.07
N VAL A 110 -15.32 -35.20 4.88
CA VAL A 110 -14.61 -35.12 6.17
C VAL A 110 -13.15 -34.67 5.99
N ARG A 111 -12.47 -35.12 4.92
CA ARG A 111 -11.09 -34.69 4.58
C ARG A 111 -11.06 -33.25 4.08
N ALA A 112 -12.03 -32.84 3.26
CA ALA A 112 -12.14 -31.47 2.79
C ALA A 112 -12.37 -30.47 3.95
N ARG A 113 -13.25 -30.82 4.90
CA ARG A 113 -13.50 -30.04 6.12
C ARG A 113 -12.26 -29.93 7.01
N LEU A 114 -11.51 -31.03 7.20
CA LEU A 114 -10.24 -30.96 7.93
C LEU A 114 -9.23 -30.04 7.22
N LYS A 115 -9.12 -30.10 5.89
CA LYS A 115 -8.21 -29.23 5.13
C LYS A 115 -8.58 -27.75 5.26
N LEU A 116 -9.89 -27.43 5.23
CA LEU A 116 -10.36 -26.05 5.43
C LEU A 116 -9.98 -25.53 6.83
N LEU A 117 -10.27 -26.30 7.88
CA LEU A 117 -9.86 -26.00 9.26
C LEU A 117 -8.32 -25.86 9.40
N GLU A 118 -7.54 -26.69 8.69
CA GLU A 118 -6.08 -26.59 8.66
C GLU A 118 -5.58 -25.33 7.94
N SER A 119 -6.33 -24.75 6.99
CA SER A 119 -6.03 -23.46 6.36
C SER A 119 -6.41 -22.27 7.23
N GLU A 120 -7.64 -22.24 7.76
CA GLU A 120 -8.13 -21.18 8.66
C GLU A 120 -7.21 -21.00 9.87
N ASP A 121 -6.77 -22.12 10.48
CA ASP A 121 -5.78 -22.16 11.55
C ASP A 121 -4.45 -21.44 11.21
N THR A 122 -4.05 -21.40 9.95
CA THR A 122 -2.76 -20.82 9.53
C THR A 122 -2.87 -19.35 9.14
N GLU A 123 -3.99 -18.94 8.54
CA GLU A 123 -4.23 -17.56 8.14
C GLU A 123 -4.31 -16.63 9.36
N ASP A 124 -5.06 -17.04 10.40
CA ASP A 124 -5.15 -16.30 11.67
C ASP A 124 -3.79 -16.10 12.37
N LYS A 125 -2.85 -17.04 12.19
CA LYS A 125 -1.51 -16.96 12.80
C LYS A 125 -0.58 -16.04 12.02
N GLY A 126 -0.68 -16.02 10.68
CA GLY A 126 0.04 -15.07 9.82
C GLY A 126 -0.45 -13.64 10.02
N LEU A 127 -1.76 -13.41 9.90
CA LEU A 127 -2.40 -12.09 10.04
C LEU A 127 -2.06 -11.40 11.37
N ARG A 128 -2.02 -12.16 12.47
CA ARG A 128 -1.65 -11.62 13.79
C ARG A 128 -0.16 -11.27 13.90
N ASN A 129 0.73 -12.02 13.23
CA ASN A 129 2.15 -11.72 13.22
C ASN A 129 2.46 -10.47 12.37
N ASP A 130 1.89 -10.37 11.16
CA ASP A 130 2.06 -9.21 10.29
C ASP A 130 1.47 -7.93 10.92
N LEU A 131 0.29 -8.01 11.55
CA LEU A 131 -0.31 -6.87 12.24
C LEU A 131 0.53 -6.42 13.45
N GLN A 132 1.05 -7.37 14.24
CA GLN A 132 1.92 -7.06 15.38
C GLN A 132 3.24 -6.43 14.92
N ALA A 133 3.87 -6.97 13.87
CA ALA A 133 5.09 -6.40 13.30
C ALA A 133 4.86 -5.02 12.67
N ALA A 134 3.69 -4.77 12.06
CA ALA A 134 3.31 -3.46 11.55
C ALA A 134 3.10 -2.43 12.68
N MET A 135 2.51 -2.85 13.80
CA MET A 135 2.33 -2.01 15.00
C MET A 135 3.67 -1.69 15.67
N GLU A 136 4.50 -2.71 15.93
CA GLU A 136 5.85 -2.52 16.51
C GLU A 136 6.72 -1.61 15.64
N LYS A 137 6.60 -1.70 14.31
CA LYS A 137 7.26 -0.80 13.36
C LYS A 137 6.71 0.63 13.38
N ALA A 138 5.41 0.81 13.63
CA ALA A 138 4.80 2.14 13.80
C ALA A 138 5.28 2.79 15.10
N ASP A 139 5.28 2.04 16.21
CA ASP A 139 5.77 2.49 17.51
C ASP A 139 7.28 2.82 17.45
N ALA A 140 8.09 1.98 16.80
CA ALA A 140 9.52 2.25 16.59
C ALA A 140 9.78 3.51 15.74
N ASN A 141 8.94 3.78 14.73
CA ASN A 141 9.01 5.04 13.97
C ASN A 141 8.64 6.25 14.83
N TYR A 142 7.62 6.14 15.69
CA TYR A 142 7.21 7.21 16.59
C TYR A 142 8.25 7.51 17.68
N ILE A 143 8.84 6.48 18.28
CA ILE A 143 9.97 6.61 19.22
C ILE A 143 11.17 7.27 18.53
N ARG A 144 11.46 6.90 17.28
CA ARG A 144 12.51 7.56 16.49
C ARG A 144 12.20 9.02 16.23
N GLU A 145 10.97 9.35 15.84
CA GLU A 145 10.52 10.74 15.63
C GLU A 145 10.57 11.57 16.93
N LEU A 146 10.41 10.94 18.10
CA LEU A 146 10.62 11.58 19.40
C LEU A 146 12.12 11.82 19.70
N MET A 147 12.98 10.82 19.51
CA MET A 147 14.43 10.98 19.70
C MET A 147 15.03 12.01 18.73
N ASP A 148 14.58 12.01 17.47
CA ASP A 148 14.97 13.00 16.46
C ASP A 148 14.44 14.42 16.79
N LYS A 149 13.46 14.56 17.70
CA LYS A 149 12.98 15.84 18.27
C LYS A 149 13.61 16.22 19.61
N GLU A 150 14.12 15.27 20.39
CA GLU A 150 14.93 15.56 21.58
C GLU A 150 16.35 15.99 21.20
N HIS A 151 16.90 15.45 20.10
CA HIS A 151 18.18 15.85 19.54
C HIS A 151 18.08 16.90 18.43
N GLY A 152 16.91 17.06 17.81
CA GLY A 152 16.62 18.19 16.93
C GLY A 152 16.38 19.46 17.76
N SER A 153 17.15 20.52 17.52
CA SER A 153 16.96 21.78 18.26
C SER A 153 15.52 22.29 18.11
N LEU A 154 14.92 22.76 19.21
CA LEU A 154 13.56 23.33 19.28
C LEU A 154 13.41 24.70 18.57
N ASP A 155 14.25 24.94 17.56
CA ASP A 155 14.41 26.22 16.87
C ASP A 155 13.42 26.36 15.71
N VAL A 156 12.77 27.52 15.65
CA VAL A 156 11.96 27.95 14.51
C VAL A 156 12.88 28.08 13.29
N GLN A 157 12.53 27.45 12.17
CA GLN A 157 13.34 27.51 10.93
C GLN A 157 13.32 28.91 10.29
N THR A 158 14.17 29.81 10.79
CA THR A 158 14.36 31.16 10.23
C THR A 158 15.23 31.11 8.98
N LYS A 159 14.62 30.80 7.83
CA LYS A 159 15.28 30.83 6.52
C LYS A 159 15.21 32.23 5.91
N ASP A 160 16.37 32.85 5.75
CA ASP A 160 16.73 33.78 4.65
C ASP A 160 15.73 34.89 4.31
N ALA A 161 15.06 35.46 5.32
CA ALA A 161 14.22 36.66 5.20
C ALA A 161 14.53 37.72 6.27
N ILE A 162 15.73 37.66 6.87
CA ILE A 162 16.29 38.78 7.63
C ILE A 162 16.80 39.79 6.59
N LEU A 163 16.14 40.96 6.51
CA LEU A 163 16.61 42.08 5.70
C LEU A 163 17.79 42.77 6.39
N ASP A 164 18.72 43.29 5.60
CA ASP A 164 19.77 44.19 6.10
C ASP A 164 19.26 45.63 6.32
N ASP A 165 19.98 46.43 7.11
CA ASP A 165 19.57 47.81 7.44
C ASP A 165 19.58 48.77 6.23
N GLU A 166 20.25 48.39 5.15
CA GLU A 166 20.16 49.08 3.85
C GLU A 166 18.89 48.70 3.10
N GLU A 167 18.59 47.39 2.98
CA GLU A 167 17.37 46.89 2.34
C GLU A 167 16.11 47.41 3.03
N LYS A 168 16.10 47.50 4.37
CA LYS A 168 15.00 48.11 5.14
C LYS A 168 14.76 49.56 4.73
N ARG A 169 15.82 50.33 4.49
CA ARG A 169 15.75 51.75 4.13
C ARG A 169 15.30 51.93 2.68
N GLU A 170 15.80 51.10 1.78
CA GLU A 170 15.35 51.08 0.38
C GLU A 170 13.89 50.64 0.27
N LEU A 171 13.45 49.63 1.04
CA LEU A 171 12.07 49.15 1.09
C LEU A 171 11.12 50.19 1.70
N ALA A 172 11.54 50.88 2.77
CA ALA A 172 10.78 51.98 3.36
C ALA A 172 10.65 53.18 2.40
N ALA A 173 11.70 53.49 1.63
CA ALA A 173 11.64 54.53 0.59
C ALA A 173 10.65 54.15 -0.52
N LYS A 174 10.74 52.93 -1.07
CA LYS A 174 9.81 52.42 -2.09
C LYS A 174 8.35 52.44 -1.60
N LEU A 175 8.10 52.01 -0.36
CA LEU A 175 6.75 51.98 0.22
C LEU A 175 6.21 53.38 0.57
N ALA A 176 7.05 54.41 0.60
CA ALA A 176 6.64 55.81 0.80
C ALA A 176 6.20 56.53 -0.50
N ASP A 177 6.45 55.95 -1.68
CA ASP A 177 6.06 56.54 -2.96
C ASP A 177 4.54 56.45 -3.20
N PRO A 178 3.79 57.57 -3.24
CA PRO A 178 2.32 57.57 -3.36
C PRO A 178 1.82 57.23 -4.79
N LYS A 179 2.69 56.65 -5.62
CA LYS A 179 2.42 56.18 -6.99
C LYS A 179 2.75 54.71 -7.20
N LEU A 180 3.25 54.02 -6.17
CA LEU A 180 3.62 52.60 -6.25
C LEU A 180 2.39 51.72 -6.53
N HIS A 181 2.52 50.66 -7.33
CA HIS A 181 1.37 49.82 -7.67
C HIS A 181 0.88 49.02 -6.45
N GLU A 182 -0.43 48.79 -6.32
CA GLU A 182 -1.04 48.15 -5.14
C GLU A 182 -0.40 46.79 -4.81
N PHE A 183 -0.09 45.98 -5.83
CA PHE A 183 0.61 44.70 -5.66
C PHE A 183 2.04 44.85 -5.10
N GLU A 184 2.76 45.91 -5.48
CA GLU A 184 4.13 46.19 -5.02
C GLU A 184 4.12 46.70 -3.58
N GLN A 185 3.10 47.50 -3.20
CA GLN A 185 2.85 47.87 -1.81
C GLN A 185 2.57 46.64 -0.95
N MET A 186 1.73 45.71 -1.44
CA MET A 186 1.41 44.47 -0.74
C MET A 186 2.62 43.54 -0.57
N ASP A 187 3.47 43.34 -1.60
CA ASP A 187 4.69 42.54 -1.44
C ASP A 187 5.70 43.21 -0.49
N GLY A 188 5.84 44.54 -0.54
CA GLY A 188 6.69 45.28 0.38
C GLY A 188 6.25 45.12 1.84
N VAL A 189 4.94 45.26 2.11
CA VAL A 189 4.35 45.01 3.44
C VAL A 189 4.54 43.55 3.87
N LEU A 190 4.34 42.59 2.95
CA LEU A 190 4.57 41.16 3.22
C LEU A 190 6.04 40.86 3.55
N ARG A 191 6.99 41.54 2.89
CA ARG A 191 8.43 41.42 3.14
C ARG A 191 8.82 42.00 4.50
N CYS A 192 8.22 43.12 4.90
CA CYS A 192 8.33 43.66 6.27
C CYS A 192 7.81 42.67 7.33
N PHE A 193 6.63 42.07 7.13
CA PHE A 193 6.11 41.06 8.07
C PHE A 193 6.98 39.80 8.15
N LYS A 194 7.48 39.29 7.01
CA LYS A 194 8.45 38.18 6.99
C LYS A 194 9.71 38.52 7.79
N HIS A 195 10.26 39.72 7.63
CA HIS A 195 11.41 40.18 8.40
C HIS A 195 11.15 40.16 9.91
N ILE A 196 10.04 40.77 10.36
CA ILE A 196 9.66 40.81 11.77
C ILE A 196 9.51 39.39 12.36
N LEU A 197 8.85 38.48 11.61
CA LEU A 197 8.68 37.09 12.02
C LEU A 197 10.00 36.33 12.09
N CYS A 198 10.93 36.54 11.16
CA CYS A 198 12.26 35.94 11.22
C CYS A 198 13.09 36.49 12.38
N THR A 199 13.12 37.80 12.61
CA THR A 199 13.81 38.40 13.76
C THR A 199 13.22 37.91 15.09
N TRP A 200 11.90 37.73 15.18
CA TRP A 200 11.27 37.13 16.36
C TRP A 200 11.64 35.65 16.52
N GLY A 201 11.63 34.88 15.44
CA GLY A 201 12.10 33.48 15.42
C GLY A 201 13.54 33.35 15.92
N SER A 202 14.48 34.17 15.44
CA SER A 202 15.87 34.14 15.90
C SER A 202 15.99 34.49 17.40
N ARG A 203 15.13 35.38 17.91
CA ARG A 203 15.06 35.73 19.35
C ARG A 203 14.35 34.67 20.21
N LEU A 204 13.53 33.80 19.61
CA LEU A 204 13.02 32.59 20.28
C LEU A 204 14.10 31.50 20.30
N ASN A 205 14.83 31.34 19.21
CA ASN A 205 15.92 30.37 19.08
C ASN A 205 17.10 30.68 20.02
N SER A 206 17.36 31.96 20.32
CA SER A 206 18.41 32.37 21.28
C SER A 206 18.08 32.11 22.76
N ARG A 207 16.92 31.52 23.09
CA ARG A 207 16.55 31.13 24.46
C ARG A 207 17.18 29.80 24.87
N SER A 208 17.28 29.55 26.18
CA SER A 208 17.72 28.23 26.67
C SER A 208 16.72 27.13 26.33
N ALA A 209 17.17 25.88 26.28
CA ALA A 209 16.28 24.73 26.09
C ALA A 209 15.23 24.64 27.21
N GLU A 210 15.64 24.95 28.44
CA GLU A 210 14.76 25.02 29.62
C GLU A 210 13.65 26.06 29.44
N GLU A 211 13.95 27.28 28.97
CA GLU A 211 12.93 28.30 28.68
C GLU A 211 11.97 27.86 27.55
N LYS A 212 12.50 27.20 26.51
CA LYS A 212 11.70 26.69 25.37
C LYS A 212 10.76 25.55 25.76
N GLN A 213 11.19 24.69 26.69
CA GLN A 213 10.40 23.57 27.20
C GLN A 213 9.52 23.96 28.39
N SER A 214 9.86 25.04 29.11
CA SER A 214 9.02 25.58 30.18
C SER A 214 7.71 26.13 29.60
N ASN A 215 6.62 25.40 29.83
CA ASN A 215 5.28 25.89 29.53
C ASN A 215 4.94 26.97 30.57
N SER A 216 5.33 28.20 30.28
CA SER A 216 5.48 29.28 31.26
C SER A 216 4.15 29.84 31.77
N VAL A 217 3.55 29.09 32.70
CA VAL A 217 2.59 29.63 33.66
C VAL A 217 3.33 30.61 34.56
N VAL A 218 3.37 31.88 34.13
CA VAL A 218 3.86 32.99 34.95
C VAL A 218 2.87 33.21 36.10
N THR A 219 3.01 32.44 37.17
CA THR A 219 2.37 32.73 38.45
C THR A 219 3.02 33.99 39.01
N GLY A 220 2.37 35.14 38.80
CA GLY A 220 2.84 36.42 39.34
C GLY A 220 2.96 36.36 40.86
N SER A 221 4.09 36.83 41.40
CA SER A 221 4.36 36.95 42.83
C SER A 221 5.51 37.93 43.04
N GLY A 222 5.23 39.03 43.74
CA GLY A 222 6.07 40.23 43.84
C GLY A 222 5.33 41.45 43.32
#